data_AF-A0A928N1E3-F1
#
_entry.id   AF-A0A928N1E3-F1
#
_cell.length_a   1.000
_cell.length_b   1.000
_cell.length_c   1.000
_cell.angle_alpha   90.00
_cell.angle_beta   90.00
_cell.angle_gamma   90.00
#
_symmetry.space_group_name_H-M   'P 1'
#
loop_
_entity.id
_entity.type
_entity.pdbx_description
1 polymer ?
#
loop_
_entity_poly.entity_id
_entity_poly.type
_entity_poly.pdbx_seq_one_letter_code
_entity_poly.pdbx_strand_id
1 'polypeptide(L)'
;MYKPEPIDTKDIELDGELMELMEKIAKHVHEVWAEGRIAEGWKYGTERNDRKKETPCLVPYDELPEKEKDYDRKTATETLRLIIKMGYRLEK
;
A
#
# COMPACT_ATOMS: atom_id res chain seq x y z
N MET A 1 -27.23 8.40 0.73
CA MET A 1 -25.84 8.88 0.90
C MET A 1 -25.05 7.73 1.53
N TYR A 2 -23.90 7.37 0.98
CA TYR A 2 -23.06 6.30 1.54
C TYR A 2 -22.38 6.77 2.84
N LYS A 3 -22.31 5.91 3.86
CA LYS A 3 -21.64 6.16 5.14
C LYS A 3 -20.72 4.96 5.45
N PRO A 4 -19.39 5.11 5.37
CA PRO A 4 -18.46 4.01 5.67
C PRO A 4 -18.41 3.73 7.18
N GLU A 5 -18.30 2.46 7.55
CA GLU A 5 -18.20 2.00 8.95
C GLU A 5 -17.08 0.95 9.08
N PRO A 6 -15.79 1.36 9.06
CA PRO A 6 -14.67 0.44 9.25
C PRO A 6 -14.63 -0.10 10.69
N ILE A 7 -14.08 -1.30 10.86
CA ILE A 7 -13.81 -1.87 12.19
C ILE A 7 -12.76 -0.99 12.90
N ASP A 8 -12.98 -0.67 14.18
CA ASP A 8 -12.01 0.09 14.98
C ASP A 8 -10.82 -0.78 15.37
N THR A 9 -9.66 -0.39 14.85
CA THR A 9 -8.36 -1.08 14.95
C THR A 9 -7.36 -0.28 15.78
N LYS A 10 -7.75 0.86 16.36
CA LYS A 10 -6.83 1.80 17.05
C LYS A 10 -6.15 1.23 18.28
N ASP A 11 -6.74 0.21 18.89
CA ASP A 11 -6.21 -0.53 20.03
C ASP A 11 -5.15 -1.57 19.63
N ILE A 12 -4.91 -1.78 18.34
CA ILE A 12 -3.91 -2.70 17.83
C ILE A 12 -2.61 -1.97 17.51
N GLU A 13 -1.56 -2.33 18.24
CA GLU A 13 -0.18 -1.92 17.96
C GLU A 13 0.55 -3.04 17.21
N LEU A 14 1.32 -2.68 16.19
CA LEU A 14 2.17 -3.62 15.47
C LEU A 14 3.53 -3.68 16.15
N ASP A 15 4.00 -4.88 16.47
CA ASP A 15 5.36 -5.08 16.98
C ASP A 15 6.42 -4.93 15.88
N GLY A 16 7.70 -5.06 16.24
CA GLY A 16 8.81 -4.87 15.30
C GLY A 16 8.77 -5.80 14.09
N GLU A 17 8.42 -7.08 14.28
CA GLU A 17 8.34 -8.04 13.18
C GLU A 17 7.17 -7.72 12.24
N LEU A 18 6.02 -7.33 12.81
CA LEU A 18 4.86 -6.90 12.04
C LEU A 18 5.08 -5.57 11.33
N MET A 19 5.88 -4.66 11.88
CA MET A 19 6.29 -3.42 11.21
C MET A 19 7.21 -3.71 10.00
N GLU A 20 8.13 -4.66 10.11
CA GLU A 20 8.92 -5.11 8.96
C GLU A 20 8.05 -5.80 7.90
N LEU A 21 7.08 -6.61 8.33
CA LEU A 21 6.12 -7.25 7.42
C LEU A 21 5.25 -6.20 6.73
N MET A 22 4.79 -5.18 7.45
CA MET A 22 4.02 -4.06 6.92
C MET A 22 4.75 -3.39 5.76
N GLU A 23 6.05 -3.10 5.89
CA GLU A 23 6.83 -2.46 4.84
C GLU A 23 7.00 -3.38 3.61
N LYS A 24 7.17 -4.70 3.84
CA LYS A 24 7.20 -5.69 2.75
C LYS A 24 5.87 -5.77 2.00
N ILE A 25 4.75 -5.69 2.73
CA ILE A 25 3.40 -5.66 2.13
C ILE A 25 3.22 -4.37 1.33
N ALA A 26 3.60 -3.20 1.88
CA ALA A 26 3.50 -1.92 1.19
C ALA A 26 4.29 -1.93 -0.13
N LYS A 27 5.55 -2.41 -0.09
CA LYS A 27 6.37 -2.59 -1.29
C LYS A 27 5.71 -3.54 -2.29
N HIS A 28 5.19 -4.68 -1.85
CA HIS A 28 4.55 -5.63 -2.74
C HIS A 28 3.27 -5.07 -3.39
N VAL A 29 2.45 -4.32 -2.65
CA VAL A 29 1.27 -3.64 -3.18
C VAL A 29 1.65 -2.69 -4.32
N HIS A 30 2.73 -1.92 -4.14
CA HIS A 30 3.26 -1.05 -5.19
C HIS A 30 3.71 -1.83 -6.42
N GLU A 31 4.46 -2.93 -6.25
CA GLU A 31 4.93 -3.76 -7.36
C GLU A 31 3.75 -4.34 -8.16
N VAL A 32 2.70 -4.83 -7.49
CA VAL A 32 1.48 -5.35 -8.13
C VAL A 32 0.74 -4.24 -8.88
N TRP A 33 0.63 -3.04 -8.30
CA TRP A 33 0.06 -1.89 -8.99
C TRP A 33 0.87 -1.51 -10.23
N ALA A 34 2.20 -1.46 -10.11
CA ALA A 34 3.10 -1.07 -11.19
C ALA A 34 3.06 -2.08 -12.34
N GLU A 35 3.09 -3.38 -12.04
CA GLU A 35 2.93 -4.46 -13.02
C GLU A 35 1.62 -4.31 -13.80
N GLY A 36 0.50 -4.13 -13.10
CA GLY A 36 -0.81 -3.94 -13.73
C GLY A 36 -0.86 -2.70 -14.63
N ARG A 37 -0.28 -1.59 -14.17
CA ARG A 37 -0.19 -0.36 -14.96
C ARG A 37 0.67 -0.51 -16.20
N ILE A 38 1.82 -1.16 -16.10
CA ILE A 38 2.68 -1.44 -17.25
C ILE A 38 1.93 -2.33 -18.26
N ALA A 39 1.23 -3.36 -17.80
CA ALA A 39 0.42 -4.23 -18.67
C ALA A 39 -0.72 -3.47 -19.37
N GLU A 40 -1.30 -2.46 -18.72
CA GLU A 40 -2.28 -1.53 -19.31
C GLU A 40 -1.65 -0.51 -20.29
N GLY A 41 -0.32 -0.51 -20.46
CA GLY A 41 0.41 0.41 -21.34
C GLY A 41 0.74 1.75 -20.69
N TRP A 42 0.75 1.83 -19.36
CA TRP A 42 1.30 2.98 -18.66
C TRP A 42 2.82 2.97 -18.65
N LYS A 43 3.40 4.16 -18.56
CA LYS A 43 4.84 4.38 -18.48
C LYS A 43 5.16 5.52 -17.52
N TYR A 44 6.43 5.62 -17.15
CA TYR A 44 6.91 6.75 -16.37
C TYR A 44 6.70 8.07 -17.12
N GLY A 45 6.32 9.11 -16.37
CA GLY A 45 6.35 10.50 -16.80
C GLY A 45 6.46 11.43 -15.59
N THR A 46 7.04 12.61 -15.76
CA THR A 46 7.29 13.54 -14.63
C THR A 46 6.02 14.06 -13.95
N GLU A 47 4.89 14.00 -14.65
CA GLU A 47 3.57 14.38 -14.15
C GLU A 47 2.53 13.34 -14.60
N ARG A 48 1.41 13.25 -13.87
CA ARG A 48 0.32 12.34 -14.22
C ARG A 48 -0.39 12.82 -15.49
N ASN A 49 -0.48 11.95 -16.50
CA ASN A 49 -1.23 12.19 -17.73
C ASN A 49 -1.98 10.94 -18.18
N ASP A 50 -3.27 10.85 -17.84
CA ASP A 50 -4.09 9.67 -18.12
C ASP A 50 -4.32 9.44 -19.63
N ARG A 51 -4.31 10.50 -20.46
CA ARG A 51 -4.43 10.38 -21.93
C ARG A 51 -3.20 9.73 -22.55
N LYS A 52 -2.01 10.06 -22.06
CA LYS A 52 -0.73 9.47 -22.50
C LYS A 52 -0.34 8.23 -21.71
N LYS A 53 -1.14 7.87 -20.69
CA LYS A 53 -0.85 6.83 -19.69
C LYS A 53 0.52 7.03 -19.04
N GLU A 54 0.78 8.23 -18.55
CA GLU A 54 2.02 8.59 -17.85
C GLU A 54 1.75 8.84 -16.36
N THR A 55 2.64 8.38 -15.49
CA THR A 55 2.57 8.65 -14.04
C THR A 55 3.98 8.74 -13.45
N PRO A 56 4.22 9.66 -12.48
CA PRO A 56 5.50 9.76 -11.81
C PRO A 56 5.78 8.60 -10.85
N CYS A 57 4.74 7.85 -10.47
CA CYS A 57 4.87 6.75 -9.51
C CYS A 57 5.33 5.43 -10.16
N LEU A 58 5.48 5.35 -11.49
CA LEU A 58 6.05 4.16 -12.15
C LEU A 58 7.59 4.14 -12.03
N VAL A 59 8.05 4.00 -10.79
CA VAL A 59 9.45 3.89 -10.35
C VAL A 59 9.55 2.79 -9.28
N PRO A 60 10.74 2.27 -8.96
CA PRO A 60 10.92 1.34 -7.84
C PRO A 60 10.33 1.90 -6.54
N TYR A 61 9.75 1.05 -5.69
CA TYR A 61 9.14 1.48 -4.42
C TYR A 61 10.08 2.39 -3.60
N ASP A 62 11.37 2.05 -3.54
CA ASP A 62 12.35 2.79 -2.73
C ASP A 62 12.57 4.23 -3.23
N GLU A 63 12.27 4.52 -4.50
CA GLU A 63 12.36 5.84 -5.14
C GLU A 63 11.06 6.65 -5.10
N LEU A 64 9.96 6.06 -4.60
CA LEU A 64 8.70 6.78 -4.47
C LEU A 64 8.82 7.97 -3.50
N PRO A 65 8.05 9.05 -3.76
CA PRO A 65 7.84 10.08 -2.76
C PRO A 65 7.27 9.47 -1.48
N GLU A 66 7.73 9.95 -0.33
CA GLU A 66 7.32 9.43 0.98
C GLU A 66 5.79 9.43 1.17
N LYS A 67 5.13 10.47 0.65
CA LYS A 67 3.68 10.58 0.66
C LYS A 67 2.98 9.42 -0.05
N GLU A 68 3.54 8.92 -1.15
CA GLU A 68 2.97 7.78 -1.89
C GLU A 68 3.20 6.48 -1.12
N LYS A 69 4.40 6.27 -0.56
CA LYS A 69 4.69 5.15 0.34
C LYS A 69 3.76 5.13 1.54
N ASP A 70 3.44 6.29 2.11
CA ASP A 70 2.54 6.39 3.26
C ASP A 70 1.11 5.90 2.95
N TYR A 71 0.63 6.03 1.71
CA TYR A 71 -0.65 5.44 1.31
C TYR A 71 -0.60 3.91 1.31
N ASP A 72 0.47 3.33 0.78
CA ASP A 72 0.67 1.88 0.76
C ASP A 72 0.84 1.34 2.19
N ARG A 73 1.67 1.99 3.00
CA ARG A 73 1.88 1.65 4.41
C ARG A 73 0.61 1.75 5.23
N LYS A 74 -0.20 2.79 5.03
CA LYS A 74 -1.48 2.93 5.72
C LYS A 74 -2.41 1.76 5.38
N THR A 75 -2.45 1.37 4.11
CA THR A 75 -3.25 0.22 3.65
C THR A 75 -2.74 -1.08 4.28
N ALA A 76 -1.42 -1.31 4.28
CA ALA A 76 -0.80 -2.46 4.91
C ALA A 76 -1.05 -2.50 6.43
N THR A 77 -0.87 -1.36 7.10
CA THR A 77 -1.06 -1.22 8.56
C THR A 77 -2.50 -1.54 8.97
N GLU A 78 -3.49 -0.94 8.32
CA GLU A 78 -4.90 -1.20 8.66
C GLU A 78 -5.30 -2.64 8.36
N THR A 79 -4.73 -3.24 7.32
CA THR A 79 -4.96 -4.67 7.00
C THR A 79 -4.40 -5.57 8.10
N LEU A 80 -3.16 -5.35 8.53
CA LEU A 80 -2.54 -6.14 9.61
C LEU A 80 -3.29 -5.96 10.93
N ARG A 81 -3.63 -4.72 11.28
CA ARG A 81 -4.41 -4.45 12.49
C ARG A 81 -5.76 -5.14 12.47
N LEU A 82 -6.45 -5.14 11.33
CA LEU A 82 -7.73 -5.84 11.19
C LEU A 82 -7.58 -7.35 11.39
N ILE A 83 -6.56 -7.97 10.79
CA ILE A 83 -6.27 -9.40 10.94
C ILE A 83 -6.11 -9.75 12.44
N ILE A 84 -5.33 -8.96 13.17
CA ILE A 84 -5.09 -9.18 14.61
C ILE A 84 -6.37 -8.90 15.41
N LYS A 85 -7.11 -7.83 15.09
CA LYS A 85 -8.40 -7.49 15.72
C LYS A 85 -9.42 -8.62 15.58
N MET A 86 -9.37 -9.36 14.48
CA MET A 86 -10.21 -10.53 14.21
C MET A 86 -9.72 -11.81 14.93
N GLY A 87 -8.61 -11.75 15.67
CA GLY A 87 -8.10 -12.85 16.49
C GLY A 87 -7.12 -13.78 15.75
N TYR A 88 -6.70 -13.44 14.53
CA TYR A 88 -5.66 -14.19 13.84
C TYR A 88 -4.28 -13.86 14.41
N ARG A 89 -3.38 -14.85 14.34
CA ARG A 89 -1.96 -14.69 14.68
C ARG A 89 -1.12 -14.97 13.45
N LEU A 90 -0.13 -14.12 13.22
CA LEU A 90 0.86 -14.29 12.18
C LEU A 90 2.16 -14.75 12.86
N GLU A 91 2.69 -15.88 12.40
CA GLU A 91 3.93 -16.49 12.89
C GLU A 91 4.82 -16.76 11.66
N LYS A 92 6.13 -16.65 11.82
CA LYS A 92 7.11 -16.84 10.73
C LYS A 92 7.47 -18.30 10.50
#